data_AF-A0A059EY20-F1
#
_entry.id   AF-A0A059EY20-F1
#
_cell.length_a   1.000
_cell.length_b   1.000
_cell.length_c   1.000
_cell.angle_alpha   90.00
_cell.angle_beta   90.00
_cell.angle_gamma   90.00
#
_symmetry.space_group_name_H-M   'P 1'
#
loop_
_entity.id
_entity.type
_entity.pdbx_description
1 polymer ?
#
loop_
_entity_poly.entity_id
_entity_poly.type
_entity_poly.pdbx_seq_one_letter_code
_entity_poly.pdbx_strand_id
1 'polypeptide(L)'
;VYEGTTIVTDCWGGYINLESLGYYHFQVNHTENFIDPLTGANTQAIENRWSVIKRKFRARYIKSNSDLSLAFSEFLFKTYHKNNAFDVIMKNLNKFID
;
A
#
# COMPACT_ATOMS: atom_id res chain seq x y z
N VAL A 1 -8.80 -9.00 4.88
CA VAL A 1 -9.86 -8.09 5.39
C VAL A 1 -10.99 -8.99 5.87
N TYR A 2 -11.55 -8.70 7.04
CA TYR A 2 -12.59 -9.54 7.66
C TYR A 2 -13.88 -8.73 7.76
N GLU A 3 -15.02 -9.40 7.88
CA GLU A 3 -16.29 -8.74 8.16
C GLU A 3 -16.19 -7.84 9.40
N GLY A 4 -16.88 -6.69 9.39
CA GLY A 4 -16.78 -5.65 10.41
C GLY A 4 -15.52 -4.78 10.32
N THR A 5 -14.64 -4.99 9.33
CA THR A 5 -13.51 -4.09 9.09
C THR A 5 -14.01 -2.75 8.53
N THR A 6 -13.46 -1.64 9.03
CA THR A 6 -13.64 -0.32 8.41
C THR A 6 -12.79 -0.20 7.14
N ILE A 7 -13.45 0.13 6.03
CA ILE A 7 -12.81 0.41 4.75
C ILE A 7 -13.04 1.87 4.40
N VAL A 8 -11.97 2.58 4.06
CA VAL A 8 -12.02 3.96 3.56
C VAL A 8 -11.57 3.97 2.10
N THR A 9 -12.40 4.44 1.19
CA THR A 9 -12.08 4.55 -0.24
C THR A 9 -12.43 5.92 -0.79
N ASP A 10 -12.01 6.18 -2.02
CA ASP A 10 -12.62 7.23 -2.83
C ASP A 10 -14.06 6.85 -3.23
N CYS A 11 -14.73 7.74 -3.97
CA CYS A 11 -16.08 7.53 -4.48
C CYS A 11 -16.12 6.73 -5.82
N TRP A 12 -15.11 5.91 -6.13
CA TRP A 12 -15.13 5.11 -7.35
C TRP A 12 -16.23 4.04 -7.31
N GLY A 13 -16.93 3.87 -8.44
CA GLY A 13 -18.11 3.01 -8.53
C GLY A 13 -17.87 1.52 -8.21
N GLY A 14 -16.62 1.04 -8.34
CA GLY A 14 -16.28 -0.34 -7.97
C GLY A 14 -16.27 -0.62 -6.47
N TYR A 15 -16.32 0.43 -5.63
CA TYR A 15 -16.42 0.30 -4.17
C TYR A 15 -17.87 0.44 -3.67
N ILE A 16 -18.84 0.59 -4.57
CA ILE A 16 -20.24 0.59 -4.19
C ILE A 16 -20.58 -0.76 -3.56
N ASN A 17 -21.42 -0.74 -2.52
CA ASN A 17 -22.00 -1.93 -1.87
C ASN A 17 -21.07 -2.71 -0.93
N LEU A 18 -19.92 -2.14 -0.50
CA LEU A 18 -19.07 -2.77 0.51
C LEU A 18 -19.79 -3.03 1.85
N GLU A 19 -20.76 -2.19 2.20
CA GLU A 19 -21.59 -2.40 3.39
C GLU A 19 -22.40 -3.71 3.34
N SER A 20 -22.91 -4.10 2.17
CA SER A 20 -23.63 -5.38 2.02
C SER A 20 -22.75 -6.60 2.20
N LEU A 21 -21.43 -6.44 2.05
CA LEU A 21 -20.42 -7.46 2.31
C LEU A 21 -20.00 -7.47 3.80
N GLY A 22 -20.68 -6.69 4.63
CA GLY A 22 -20.48 -6.59 6.07
C GLY A 22 -19.31 -5.69 6.48
N TYR A 23 -18.86 -4.77 5.63
CA TYR A 23 -17.84 -3.78 5.97
C TYR A 23 -18.45 -2.47 6.47
N TYR A 24 -17.75 -1.75 7.36
CA TYR A 24 -18.09 -0.35 7.63
C TYR A 24 -17.41 0.51 6.57
N HIS A 25 -18.15 1.11 5.65
CA HIS A 25 -17.59 1.82 4.51
C HIS A 25 -17.68 3.33 4.70
N PHE A 26 -16.53 4.01 4.70
CA PHE A 26 -16.45 5.45 4.55
C PHE A 26 -15.90 5.82 3.18
N GLN A 27 -16.43 6.91 2.64
CA GLN A 27 -16.05 7.42 1.33
C GLN A 27 -15.46 8.82 1.46
N VAL A 28 -14.49 9.13 0.60
CA VAL A 28 -13.87 10.45 0.52
C VAL A 28 -14.10 11.02 -0.86
N ASN A 29 -14.88 12.11 -0.93
CA ASN A 29 -15.10 12.84 -2.17
C ASN A 29 -13.98 13.86 -2.40
N HIS A 30 -12.97 13.47 -3.19
CA HIS A 30 -11.82 14.33 -3.52
C HIS A 30 -12.17 15.60 -4.32
N THR A 31 -13.39 15.73 -4.86
CA THR A 31 -13.85 16.98 -5.49
C THR A 31 -14.20 18.03 -4.45
N GLU A 32 -14.62 17.59 -3.25
CA GLU A 32 -15.07 18.48 -2.18
C GLU A 32 -13.98 18.68 -1.13
N ASN A 33 -13.41 17.58 -0.61
CA ASN A 33 -12.44 17.63 0.49
C ASN A 33 -11.38 16.52 0.37
N PHE A 34 -10.18 16.77 0.90
CA PHE A 34 -9.12 15.74 1.03
C PHE A 34 -9.27 14.88 2.28
N ILE A 35 -9.96 15.40 3.29
CA ILE A 35 -10.34 14.73 4.54
C ILE A 35 -11.82 15.03 4.72
N ASP A 36 -12.65 14.01 4.89
CA ASP A 36 -14.07 14.22 5.17
C ASP A 36 -14.22 14.95 6.52
N PRO A 37 -14.86 16.14 6.55
CA PRO A 37 -14.98 16.94 7.78
C PRO A 37 -15.93 16.34 8.83
N LEU A 38 -16.85 15.45 8.43
CA LEU A 38 -17.81 14.81 9.32
C LEU A 38 -17.23 13.54 9.94
N THR A 39 -16.57 12.72 9.13
CA THR A 39 -16.07 11.40 9.56
C THR A 39 -14.58 11.38 9.89
N GLY A 40 -13.81 12.37 9.41
CA GLY A 40 -12.35 12.38 9.46
C GLY A 40 -11.69 11.40 8.49
N ALA A 41 -12.47 10.71 7.64
CA ALA A 41 -11.98 9.71 6.71
C ALA A 41 -11.04 10.33 5.66
N ASN A 42 -9.94 9.64 5.36
CA ASN A 42 -9.00 10.03 4.33
C ASN A 42 -8.23 8.82 3.77
N THR A 43 -7.74 8.95 2.54
CA THR A 43 -6.95 7.94 1.80
C THR A 43 -5.48 8.36 1.65
N GLN A 44 -5.05 9.44 2.31
CA GLN A 44 -3.76 10.08 2.10
C GLN A 44 -2.57 9.15 2.38
N ALA A 45 -2.67 8.30 3.42
CA ALA A 45 -1.60 7.39 3.79
C ALA A 45 -1.27 6.41 2.65
N ILE A 46 -2.31 5.81 2.03
CA ILE A 46 -2.13 4.85 0.95
C ILE A 46 -1.72 5.54 -0.35
N GLU A 47 -2.28 6.72 -0.66
CA GLU A 47 -1.90 7.52 -1.83
C GLU A 47 -0.43 7.95 -1.79
N ASN A 48 0.03 8.46 -0.65
CA ASN A 48 1.42 8.85 -0.45
C ASN A 48 2.36 7.65 -0.61
N ARG A 49 2.00 6.50 -0.03
CA ARG A 49 2.77 5.26 -0.17
C ARG A 49 2.89 4.84 -1.63
N TRP A 50 1.77 4.88 -2.37
CA TRP A 50 1.74 4.57 -3.80
C TRP A 50 2.58 5.53 -4.64
N SER A 51 2.58 6.82 -4.31
CA SER A 51 3.40 7.82 -4.99
C SER A 51 4.90 7.49 -4.89
N VAL A 52 5.37 7.13 -3.69
CA VAL A 52 6.78 6.72 -3.47
C VAL A 52 7.14 5.46 -4.26
N ILE A 53 6.28 4.44 -4.24
CA ILE A 53 6.48 3.18 -4.95
C ILE A 53 6.55 3.43 -6.47
N LYS A 54 5.59 4.16 -7.03
CA LYS A 54 5.54 4.48 -8.48
C LYS A 54 6.79 5.22 -8.93
N ARG A 55 7.33 6.15 -8.12
CA ARG A 55 8.59 6.85 -8.42
C ARG A 55 9.78 5.89 -8.49
N LYS A 56 9.86 4.91 -7.59
CA LYS A 56 10.92 3.88 -7.60
C LYS A 56 10.81 2.94 -8.81
N PHE A 57 9.60 2.61 -9.24
CA PHE A 57 9.40 1.77 -10.42
C PHE A 57 9.84 2.49 -11.69
N ARG A 58 9.45 3.76 -11.85
CA ARG A 58 9.86 4.61 -12.98
C ARG A 58 11.38 4.80 -13.04
N ALA A 59 12.02 5.10 -11.91
CA ALA A 59 13.47 5.29 -11.84
C ALA A 59 14.29 4.04 -12.20
N ARG A 60 13.69 2.85 -12.13
CA ARG A 60 14.33 1.57 -12.43
C ARG A 60 13.92 0.97 -13.77
N TYR A 61 13.11 1.68 -14.56
CA TYR A 61 12.62 1.20 -15.85
C TYR A 61 12.04 -0.21 -15.79
N ILE A 62 11.24 -0.50 -14.76
CA ILE A 62 10.56 -1.80 -14.59
C ILE A 62 9.58 -1.99 -15.75
N LYS A 63 9.75 -3.04 -16.55
CA LYS A 63 8.95 -3.34 -17.76
C LYS A 63 8.13 -4.62 -17.68
N SER A 64 8.42 -5.51 -16.72
CA SER A 64 7.78 -6.82 -16.59
C SER A 64 7.06 -7.01 -15.26
N ASN A 65 6.09 -7.93 -15.23
CA ASN A 65 5.35 -8.27 -14.01
C ASN A 65 6.23 -8.96 -12.94
N SER A 66 7.24 -9.74 -13.36
CA SER A 66 8.20 -10.35 -12.44
C SER A 66 9.06 -9.29 -11.74
N ASP A 67 9.54 -8.30 -12.50
CA ASP A 67 10.30 -7.18 -11.95
C ASP A 67 9.46 -6.33 -11.01
N LEU A 68 8.17 -6.15 -11.33
CA LEU A 68 7.22 -5.47 -10.47
C LEU A 68 7.08 -6.19 -9.12
N SER A 69 6.93 -7.52 -9.15
CA SER A 69 6.80 -8.34 -7.94
C SER A 69 8.04 -8.26 -7.06
N LEU A 70 9.24 -8.40 -7.64
CA LEU A 70 10.50 -8.23 -6.91
C LEU A 70 10.64 -6.83 -6.34
N ALA A 71 10.26 -5.81 -7.09
CA ALA A 71 10.33 -4.43 -6.66
C ALA A 71 9.38 -4.10 -5.50
N PHE A 72 8.17 -4.70 -5.49
CA PHE A 72 7.26 -4.62 -4.34
C PHE A 72 7.86 -5.34 -3.13
N SER A 73 8.34 -6.57 -3.29
CA SER A 73 8.97 -7.34 -2.22
C SER A 73 10.13 -6.59 -1.59
N GLU A 74 11.02 -6.02 -2.41
CA GLU A 74 12.13 -5.19 -1.94
C GLU A 74 11.63 -3.94 -1.20
N PHE A 75 10.63 -3.24 -1.73
CA PHE A 75 10.09 -2.05 -1.09
C PHE A 75 9.47 -2.37 0.28
N LEU A 76 8.70 -3.46 0.38
CA LEU A 76 8.10 -3.92 1.63
C LEU A 76 9.19 -4.33 2.62
N PHE A 77 10.16 -5.13 2.18
CA PHE A 77 11.29 -5.57 2.98
C PHE A 77 12.08 -4.38 3.56
N LYS A 78 12.46 -3.42 2.71
CA LYS A 78 13.17 -2.20 3.15
C LYS A 78 12.31 -1.33 4.06
N THR A 79 10.99 -1.27 3.86
CA THR A 79 10.13 -0.49 4.76
C THR A 79 10.00 -1.15 6.13
N TYR A 80 9.93 -2.48 6.18
CA TYR A 80 9.78 -3.23 7.41
C TYR A 80 11.08 -3.20 8.24
N HIS A 81 12.23 -3.46 7.61
CA HIS A 81 13.52 -3.52 8.30
C HIS A 81 14.26 -2.17 8.40
N LYS A 82 13.81 -1.14 7.66
CA LYS A 82 14.39 0.21 7.68
C LYS A 82 15.92 0.16 7.51
N ASN A 83 16.66 0.72 8.47
CA ASN A 83 18.12 0.81 8.44
C ASN A 83 18.81 -0.57 8.57
N ASN A 84 18.10 -1.57 9.10
CA ASN A 84 18.65 -2.92 9.32
C ASN A 84 18.45 -3.85 8.12
N ALA A 85 17.86 -3.36 7.02
CA ALA A 85 17.54 -4.18 5.86
C ALA A 85 18.77 -4.90 5.30
N PHE A 86 19.92 -4.22 5.27
CA PHE A 86 21.18 -4.81 4.79
C PHE A 86 21.64 -5.96 5.69
N ASP A 87 21.72 -5.74 7.00
CA ASP A 87 22.16 -6.75 7.97
C ASP A 87 21.28 -7.99 7.94
N VAL A 88 19.96 -7.80 7.79
CA VAL A 88 19.00 -8.92 7.70
C VAL A 88 19.22 -9.73 6.43
N ILE A 89 19.48 -9.09 5.29
CA ILE A 89 19.81 -9.81 4.04
C ILE A 89 21.11 -10.59 4.23
N MET A 90 22.16 -9.96 4.74
CA MET A 90 23.47 -10.60 4.94
C MET A 90 23.38 -11.81 5.88
N LYS A 91 22.66 -11.67 6.99
CA LYS A 91 22.43 -12.77 7.93
C LYS A 91 21.69 -13.95 7.28
N ASN A 92 20.72 -13.68 6.42
CA ASN A 92 19.99 -14.75 5.73
C ASN A 92 20.86 -15.44 4.67
N LEU A 93 21.67 -14.70 3.92
CA LEU A 93 22.58 -15.27 2.93
C LEU A 93 23.62 -16.20 3.58
N ASN A 94 24.18 -15.81 4.72
CA ASN A 94 25.18 -16.62 5.43
C ASN A 94 24.62 -17.95 5.96
N LYS A 95 23.30 -18.08 6.13
CA LYS A 95 22.67 -19.36 6.52
C LYS A 95 22.62 -20.40 5.39
N PHE A 96 22.97 -20.01 4.16
CA PHE A 96 22.97 -20.88 2.99
C PHE A 96 24.38 -21.20 2.48
N ILE A 97 25.43 -20.88 3.27
CA ILE A 97 26.85 -21.08 2.90
C ILE A 97 27.46 -22.30 3.62
N ASP A 98 26.66 -23.12 4.32
CA ASP A 98 27.10 -24.40 4.89
C ASP A 98 27.03 -25.55 3.87
#